data_AF-A0A1L9GKY8-F1
#
_entry.id   AF-A0A1L9GKY8-F1
#
_cell.length_a   1.000
_cell.length_b   1.000
_cell.length_c   1.000
_cell.angle_alpha   90.00
_cell.angle_beta   90.00
_cell.angle_gamma   90.00
#
_symmetry.space_group_name_H-M   'P 1'
#
loop_
_entity.id
_entity.type
_entity.pdbx_description
1 polymer ?
#
loop_
_entity_poly.entity_id
_entity_poly.type
_entity_poly.pdbx_seq_one_letter_code
_entity_poly.pdbx_strand_id
1 'polypeptide(L)'
;MDTLVKKELIREVFSTQLPRLIEEIERKVDKSTLNPPSNESWIQTPAAQHKNQKALNEEQVCKITELLLDTEEGAFELAITVLKTHGASINYIVLELIPEIAKKLGKQWEEDTLSFAEVSIGVGKLERAIHKLDYLFQATQLEKRQDKSILISLFPDSQHSLGTLILSNFFTYSGWQVYRPANNGLNAIIHEIESKHHHVLGISISTYEQLQELPSLIKLLKGKSNNPQILVLIGGPLYNKSPEKFNHIQADVKAFTPEESVQKLDQHLSLIENNT
;
A
#
# COMPACT_ATOMS: atom_id res chain seq x y z
N MET A 1 -13.48 32.78 -13.60
CA MET A 1 -14.81 32.16 -13.46
C MET A 1 -15.26 32.41 -12.04
N ASP A 2 -16.36 33.12 -11.87
CA ASP A 2 -16.74 33.83 -10.63
C ASP A 2 -17.07 32.85 -9.48
N THR A 3 -16.60 33.17 -8.28
CA THR A 3 -16.72 32.35 -7.05
C THR A 3 -18.18 32.16 -6.64
N LEU A 4 -19.06 33.08 -7.04
CA LEU A 4 -20.51 32.94 -6.91
C LEU A 4 -21.10 31.86 -7.83
N VAL A 5 -20.61 31.72 -9.06
CA VAL A 5 -21.10 30.70 -10.01
C VAL A 5 -20.67 29.30 -9.58
N LYS A 6 -19.47 29.14 -8.98
CA LYS A 6 -19.03 27.88 -8.37
C LYS A 6 -19.85 27.53 -7.13
N LYS A 7 -20.16 28.50 -6.26
CA LYS A 7 -21.04 28.28 -5.10
C LYS A 7 -22.46 27.92 -5.53
N GLU A 8 -22.99 28.54 -6.60
CA GLU A 8 -24.35 28.22 -7.07
C GLU A 8 -24.41 26.86 -7.78
N LEU A 9 -23.38 26.46 -8.55
CA LEU A 9 -23.29 25.11 -9.13
C LEU A 9 -23.11 24.02 -8.06
N ILE A 10 -22.30 24.27 -7.03
CA ILE A 10 -22.18 23.38 -5.87
C ILE A 10 -23.52 23.36 -5.11
N ARG A 11 -24.20 24.49 -4.94
CA ARG A 11 -25.51 24.54 -4.30
C ARG A 11 -26.61 23.89 -5.14
N GLU A 12 -26.53 23.89 -6.47
CA GLU A 12 -27.47 23.27 -7.41
C GLU A 12 -27.27 21.75 -7.52
N VAL A 13 -26.01 21.28 -7.56
CA VAL A 13 -25.66 19.85 -7.53
C VAL A 13 -25.98 19.24 -6.16
N PHE A 14 -25.73 19.94 -5.07
CA PHE A 14 -26.09 19.49 -3.73
C PHE A 14 -27.60 19.65 -3.45
N SER A 15 -28.30 20.70 -3.92
CA SER A 15 -29.76 20.83 -3.70
C SER A 15 -30.60 19.84 -4.50
N THR A 16 -30.10 19.26 -5.59
CA THR A 16 -30.85 18.29 -6.40
C THR A 16 -30.65 16.84 -5.96
N GLN A 17 -29.55 16.51 -5.27
CA GLN A 17 -29.26 15.13 -4.84
C GLN A 17 -29.20 14.93 -3.32
N LEU A 18 -28.84 15.95 -2.54
CA LEU A 18 -28.75 15.85 -1.08
C LEU A 18 -30.12 15.65 -0.41
N PRO A 19 -31.25 16.25 -0.86
CA PRO A 19 -32.55 15.96 -0.27
C PRO A 19 -32.97 14.51 -0.45
N ARG A 20 -32.72 13.90 -1.62
CA ARG A 20 -32.98 12.46 -1.84
C ARG A 20 -32.11 11.57 -0.96
N LEU A 21 -30.84 11.95 -0.76
CA LEU A 21 -29.91 11.22 0.09
C LEU A 21 -30.31 11.31 1.58
N ILE A 22 -30.75 12.49 2.03
CA ILE A 22 -31.25 12.73 3.40
C ILE A 22 -32.58 12.01 3.62
N GLU A 23 -33.53 12.08 2.68
CA GLU A 23 -34.83 11.40 2.77
C GLU A 23 -34.68 9.86 2.80
N GLU A 24 -33.71 9.32 2.06
CA GLU A 24 -33.39 7.87 2.05
C GLU A 24 -32.71 7.42 3.35
N ILE A 25 -31.87 8.28 3.95
CA ILE A 25 -31.23 8.07 5.26
C ILE A 25 -32.29 8.17 6.38
N GLU A 26 -33.11 9.21 6.40
CA GLU A 26 -34.18 9.43 7.40
C GLU A 26 -35.24 8.32 7.33
N ARG A 27 -35.69 7.92 6.12
CA ARG A 27 -36.63 6.80 5.92
C ARG A 27 -36.08 5.45 6.44
N LYS A 28 -34.76 5.25 6.38
CA LYS A 28 -34.11 4.03 6.91
C LYS A 28 -33.87 4.10 8.42
N VAL A 29 -33.67 5.29 8.96
CA VAL A 29 -33.55 5.54 10.41
C VAL A 29 -34.92 5.42 11.11
N ASP A 30 -36.01 5.90 10.50
CA ASP A 30 -37.36 5.78 11.08
C ASP A 30 -37.92 4.35 11.00
N LYS A 31 -37.49 3.55 10.01
CA LYS A 31 -37.88 2.13 9.94
C LYS A 31 -37.13 1.25 10.93
N SER A 32 -35.94 1.66 11.39
CA SER A 32 -35.17 0.92 12.40
C SER A 32 -35.58 1.23 13.84
N THR A 33 -36.33 2.31 14.09
CA THR A 33 -36.86 2.67 15.41
C THR A 33 -38.22 2.04 15.74
N LEU A 34 -38.87 1.33 14.81
CA LEU A 34 -40.21 0.76 15.00
C LEU A 34 -40.27 -0.77 15.19
N ASN A 35 -39.15 -1.51 15.08
CA ASN A 35 -39.15 -2.96 15.34
C ASN A 35 -37.84 -3.41 16.02
N PRO A 36 -37.88 -3.91 17.27
CA PRO A 36 -36.72 -4.56 17.86
C PRO A 36 -36.51 -5.94 17.20
N PRO A 37 -35.31 -6.30 16.71
CA PRO A 37 -35.07 -7.62 16.16
C PRO A 37 -34.81 -8.62 17.30
N SER A 38 -35.57 -9.71 17.28
CA SER A 38 -35.31 -10.93 18.04
C SER A 38 -33.95 -11.54 17.65
N ASN A 39 -33.15 -11.83 18.67
CA ASN A 39 -31.79 -12.34 18.55
C ASN A 39 -31.77 -13.81 18.11
N GLU A 40 -31.82 -14.10 16.81
CA GLU A 40 -31.60 -15.48 16.30
C GLU A 40 -31.42 -15.49 14.76
N SER A 41 -30.35 -14.90 14.21
CA SER A 41 -29.92 -15.24 12.83
C SER A 41 -28.46 -14.89 12.45
N TRP A 42 -27.55 -14.72 13.41
CA TRP A 42 -26.13 -14.46 13.09
C TRP A 42 -25.34 -15.71 12.63
N ILE A 43 -26.02 -16.82 12.33
CA ILE A 43 -25.41 -18.03 11.76
C ILE A 43 -26.02 -18.29 10.39
N GLN A 44 -25.75 -17.41 9.42
CA GLN A 44 -25.66 -17.80 8.02
C GLN A 44 -24.51 -17.05 7.34
N THR A 45 -23.49 -17.79 6.96
CA THR A 45 -22.33 -17.38 6.18
C THR A 45 -22.76 -16.84 4.81
N PRO A 46 -22.32 -15.66 4.35
CA PRO A 46 -22.39 -15.32 2.93
C PRO A 46 -21.09 -15.73 2.25
N ALA A 47 -20.85 -17.05 2.16
CA ALA A 47 -19.97 -17.57 1.13
C ALA A 47 -20.79 -17.58 -0.17
N ALA A 48 -20.25 -16.96 -1.22
CA ALA A 48 -20.82 -16.80 -2.57
C ALA A 48 -21.66 -15.53 -2.84
N GLN A 49 -21.05 -14.35 -2.73
CA GLN A 49 -21.52 -13.15 -3.45
C GLN A 49 -20.42 -12.08 -3.73
N HIS A 50 -19.21 -12.50 -4.10
CA HIS A 50 -18.12 -11.57 -4.48
C HIS A 50 -17.70 -11.76 -5.95
N LYS A 51 -18.62 -11.67 -6.91
CA LYS A 51 -18.29 -11.89 -8.34
C LYS A 51 -18.78 -10.83 -9.33
N ASN A 52 -19.14 -9.62 -8.89
CA ASN A 52 -19.40 -8.53 -9.84
C ASN A 52 -19.25 -7.15 -9.19
N GLN A 53 -18.02 -6.79 -8.79
CA GLN A 53 -17.71 -5.42 -8.39
C GLN A 53 -16.90 -4.79 -9.51
N LYS A 54 -17.50 -3.82 -10.19
CA LYS A 54 -16.86 -3.06 -11.26
C LYS A 54 -15.76 -2.21 -10.61
N ALA A 55 -14.50 -2.45 -10.99
CA ALA A 55 -13.38 -1.61 -10.60
C ALA A 55 -13.70 -0.13 -10.90
N LEU A 56 -13.22 0.77 -10.05
CA LEU A 56 -13.38 2.20 -10.26
C LEU A 56 -12.80 2.58 -11.63
N ASN A 57 -13.51 3.43 -12.36
CA ASN A 57 -12.98 3.97 -13.62
C ASN A 57 -11.91 5.05 -13.33
N GLU A 58 -11.18 5.46 -14.36
CA GLU A 58 -10.10 6.44 -14.21
C GLU A 58 -10.57 7.77 -13.61
N GLU A 59 -11.75 8.25 -14.02
CA GLU A 59 -12.34 9.50 -13.51
C GLU A 59 -12.61 9.41 -12.00
N GLN A 60 -13.14 8.29 -11.53
CA GLN A 60 -13.37 8.05 -10.10
C GLN A 60 -12.06 7.98 -9.32
N VAL A 61 -11.03 7.32 -9.86
CA VAL A 61 -9.71 7.28 -9.22
C VAL A 61 -9.13 8.69 -9.13
N CYS A 62 -9.20 9.50 -10.20
CA CYS A 62 -8.74 10.89 -10.18
C CYS A 62 -9.45 11.71 -9.10
N LYS A 63 -10.78 11.62 -9.01
CA LYS A 63 -11.55 12.31 -7.95
C LYS A 63 -11.11 11.90 -6.55
N ILE A 64 -10.86 10.61 -6.32
CA ILE A 64 -10.37 10.12 -5.03
C ILE A 64 -8.95 10.60 -4.75
N THR A 65 -8.07 10.65 -5.77
CA THR A 65 -6.73 11.22 -5.65
C THR A 65 -6.79 12.69 -5.22
N GLU A 66 -7.68 13.48 -5.80
CA GLU A 66 -7.85 14.90 -5.45
C GLU A 66 -8.24 15.10 -3.97
N LEU A 67 -8.99 14.17 -3.36
CA LEU A 67 -9.33 14.24 -1.93
C LEU A 67 -8.12 14.15 -1.00
N LEU A 68 -6.97 13.63 -1.47
CA LEU A 68 -5.73 13.68 -0.70
C LEU A 68 -5.21 15.12 -0.55
N LEU A 69 -5.52 16.00 -1.48
CA LEU A 69 -5.06 17.39 -1.49
C LEU A 69 -6.11 18.34 -0.90
N ASP A 70 -7.29 17.82 -0.55
CA ASP A 70 -8.31 18.61 0.12
C ASP A 70 -7.81 19.15 1.47
N THR A 71 -8.18 20.40 1.72
CA THR A 71 -7.96 21.11 2.99
C THR A 71 -8.82 20.55 4.11
N GLU A 72 -9.97 19.96 3.80
CA GLU A 72 -10.81 19.28 4.78
C GLU A 72 -10.15 17.95 5.22
N GLU A 73 -9.80 17.88 6.50
CA GLU A 73 -9.18 16.70 7.08
C GLU A 73 -10.17 15.52 7.06
N GLY A 74 -9.72 14.35 6.61
CA GLY A 74 -10.50 13.11 6.63
C GLY A 74 -11.35 12.82 5.38
N ALA A 75 -11.40 13.71 4.39
CA ALA A 75 -12.17 13.48 3.15
C ALA A 75 -11.75 12.19 2.42
N PHE A 76 -10.43 11.94 2.33
CA PHE A 76 -9.89 10.71 1.76
C PHE A 76 -10.29 9.47 2.57
N GLU A 77 -10.14 9.50 3.90
CA GLU A 77 -10.54 8.37 4.75
C GLU A 77 -12.03 8.08 4.71
N LEU A 78 -12.87 9.11 4.59
CA LEU A 78 -14.30 8.95 4.37
C LEU A 78 -14.57 8.26 3.04
N ALA A 79 -13.89 8.65 1.96
CA ALA A 79 -14.03 7.99 0.66
C ALA A 79 -13.64 6.50 0.72
N ILE A 80 -12.54 6.15 1.40
CA ILE A 80 -12.16 4.75 1.63
C ILE A 80 -13.24 4.01 2.44
N THR A 81 -13.80 4.65 3.46
CA THR A 81 -14.89 4.06 4.27
C THR A 81 -16.13 3.82 3.42
N VAL A 82 -16.53 4.77 2.58
CA VAL A 82 -17.68 4.66 1.66
C VAL A 82 -17.46 3.55 0.65
N LEU A 83 -16.26 3.41 0.06
CA LEU A 83 -15.96 2.31 -0.85
C LEU A 83 -16.15 0.95 -0.18
N LYS A 84 -15.66 0.81 1.06
CA LYS A 84 -15.85 -0.43 1.83
C LYS A 84 -17.32 -0.71 2.15
N THR A 85 -18.11 0.30 2.56
CA THR A 85 -19.54 0.10 2.86
C THR A 85 -20.35 -0.29 1.63
N HIS A 86 -19.89 0.10 0.44
CA HIS A 86 -20.47 -0.32 -0.85
C HIS A 86 -19.86 -1.62 -1.39
N GLY A 87 -19.09 -2.33 -0.54
CA GLY A 87 -18.63 -3.68 -0.79
C GLY A 87 -17.23 -3.80 -1.37
N ALA A 88 -16.51 -2.71 -1.67
CA ALA A 88 -15.15 -2.80 -2.19
C ALA A 88 -14.27 -3.62 -1.25
N SER A 89 -13.64 -4.66 -1.79
CA SER A 89 -12.79 -5.54 -0.99
C SER A 89 -11.58 -4.79 -0.44
N ILE A 90 -11.12 -5.18 0.76
CA ILE A 90 -9.90 -4.62 1.34
C ILE A 90 -8.68 -4.87 0.45
N ASN A 91 -8.64 -6.02 -0.22
CA ASN A 91 -7.56 -6.37 -1.17
C ASN A 91 -7.52 -5.39 -2.33
N TYR A 92 -8.67 -5.08 -2.95
CA TYR A 92 -8.75 -4.11 -4.03
C TYR A 92 -8.24 -2.73 -3.58
N ILE A 93 -8.66 -2.26 -2.39
CA ILE A 93 -8.24 -0.96 -1.88
C ILE A 93 -6.72 -0.91 -1.66
N VAL A 94 -6.18 -1.93 -1.01
CA VAL A 94 -4.77 -1.97 -0.57
C VAL A 94 -3.80 -2.28 -1.72
N LEU A 95 -4.18 -3.18 -2.63
CA LEU A 95 -3.29 -3.71 -3.67
C LEU A 95 -3.49 -3.06 -5.04
N GLU A 96 -4.62 -2.41 -5.28
CA GLU A 96 -4.90 -1.77 -6.58
C GLU A 96 -5.10 -0.26 -6.42
N LEU A 97 -6.12 0.16 -5.64
CA LEU A 97 -6.48 1.58 -5.56
C LEU A 97 -5.36 2.45 -4.98
N ILE A 98 -4.80 2.08 -3.82
CA ILE A 98 -3.72 2.86 -3.18
C ILE A 98 -2.47 2.95 -4.09
N PRO A 99 -1.96 1.85 -4.67
CA PRO A 99 -0.86 1.92 -5.63
C PRO A 99 -1.16 2.79 -6.84
N GLU A 100 -2.37 2.73 -7.41
CA GLU A 100 -2.76 3.58 -8.54
C GLU A 100 -2.80 5.07 -8.16
N ILE A 101 -3.30 5.41 -6.97
CA ILE A 101 -3.28 6.78 -6.48
C ILE A 101 -1.84 7.26 -6.27
N ALA A 102 -0.96 6.43 -5.71
CA ALA A 102 0.46 6.76 -5.53
C ALA A 102 1.16 7.03 -6.87
N LYS A 103 0.90 6.20 -7.90
CA LYS A 103 1.41 6.42 -9.26
C LYS A 103 0.90 7.75 -9.84
N LYS A 104 -0.37 8.09 -9.62
CA LYS A 104 -0.94 9.38 -10.08
C LYS A 104 -0.26 10.57 -9.42
N LEU A 105 -0.02 10.55 -8.11
CA LEU A 105 0.74 11.60 -7.42
C LEU A 105 2.15 11.74 -8.00
N GLY A 106 2.84 10.62 -8.24
CA GLY A 106 4.18 10.62 -8.86
C GLY A 106 4.18 11.21 -10.26
N LYS A 107 3.20 10.84 -11.10
CA LYS A 107 3.03 11.42 -12.44
C LYS A 107 2.75 12.92 -12.38
N GLN A 108 1.87 13.36 -11.49
CA GLN A 108 1.52 14.77 -11.33
C GLN A 108 2.72 15.61 -10.84
N TRP A 109 3.60 15.03 -10.03
CA TRP A 109 4.89 15.62 -9.68
C TRP A 109 5.82 15.76 -10.89
N GLU A 110 5.99 14.69 -11.68
CA GLU A 110 6.83 14.69 -12.88
C GLU A 110 6.34 15.67 -13.96
N GLU A 111 5.03 15.89 -14.03
CA GLU A 111 4.38 16.85 -14.93
C GLU A 111 4.34 18.29 -14.37
N ASP A 112 4.99 18.56 -13.22
CA ASP A 112 5.00 19.85 -12.52
C ASP A 112 3.59 20.39 -12.19
N THR A 113 2.59 19.52 -12.10
CA THR A 113 1.19 19.90 -11.77
C THR A 113 0.92 19.93 -10.27
N LEU A 114 1.73 19.22 -9.48
CA LEU A 114 1.74 19.29 -8.02
C LEU A 114 3.11 19.70 -7.51
N SER A 115 3.12 20.53 -6.47
CA SER A 115 4.32 20.90 -5.74
C SER A 115 4.80 19.77 -4.83
N PHE A 116 6.06 19.89 -4.37
CA PHE A 116 6.65 18.96 -3.41
C PHE A 116 5.80 18.85 -2.13
N ALA A 117 5.26 19.97 -1.64
CA ALA A 117 4.44 20.01 -0.43
C ALA A 117 3.13 19.23 -0.61
N GLU A 118 2.45 19.42 -1.74
CA GLU A 118 1.19 18.72 -2.06
C GLU A 118 1.41 17.22 -2.18
N VAL A 119 2.46 16.79 -2.90
CA VAL A 119 2.83 15.38 -3.03
C VAL A 119 3.17 14.78 -1.67
N SER A 120 3.94 15.49 -0.83
CA SER A 120 4.30 15.04 0.50
C SER A 120 3.09 14.85 1.42
N ILE A 121 2.13 15.78 1.37
CA ILE A 121 0.86 15.67 2.11
C ILE A 121 0.06 14.46 1.62
N GLY A 122 -0.07 14.30 0.29
CA GLY A 122 -0.80 13.18 -0.30
C GLY A 122 -0.19 11.83 0.06
N VAL A 123 1.14 11.71 -0.01
CA VAL A 123 1.88 10.52 0.43
C VAL A 123 1.63 10.24 1.91
N GLY A 124 1.75 11.23 2.80
CA GLY A 124 1.51 11.02 4.23
C GLY A 124 0.08 10.57 4.56
N LYS A 125 -0.93 11.08 3.83
CA LYS A 125 -2.32 10.59 3.94
C LYS A 125 -2.48 9.16 3.43
N LEU A 126 -1.80 8.76 2.34
CA LEU A 126 -1.78 7.37 1.87
C LEU A 126 -1.13 6.42 2.88
N GLU A 127 0.02 6.78 3.43
CA GLU A 127 0.72 5.96 4.44
C GLU A 127 -0.18 5.74 5.67
N ARG A 128 -0.81 6.82 6.17
CA ARG A 128 -1.78 6.74 7.27
C ARG A 128 -2.98 5.86 6.93
N ALA A 129 -3.49 5.90 5.70
CA ALA A 129 -4.56 5.01 5.28
C ALA A 129 -4.12 3.55 5.24
N ILE A 130 -2.93 3.24 4.73
CA ILE A 130 -2.35 1.88 4.79
C ILE A 130 -2.31 1.40 6.24
N HIS A 131 -1.77 2.20 7.16
CA HIS A 131 -1.68 1.84 8.58
C HIS A 131 -3.04 1.60 9.23
N LYS A 132 -4.06 2.43 8.92
CA LYS A 132 -5.44 2.24 9.43
C LYS A 132 -6.08 0.96 8.90
N LEU A 133 -5.70 0.52 7.70
CA LEU A 133 -6.25 -0.67 7.05
C LEU A 133 -5.50 -1.96 7.41
N ASP A 134 -4.29 -1.86 7.99
CA ASP A 134 -3.35 -2.97 8.18
C ASP A 134 -3.98 -4.15 8.95
N TYR A 135 -4.65 -3.90 10.08
CA TYR A 135 -5.30 -4.97 10.85
C TYR A 135 -6.36 -5.73 10.03
N LEU A 136 -7.21 -5.00 9.32
CA LEU A 136 -8.26 -5.60 8.49
C LEU A 136 -7.66 -6.38 7.31
N PHE A 137 -6.62 -5.81 6.70
CA PHE A 137 -5.92 -6.46 5.60
C PHE A 137 -5.25 -7.75 6.05
N GLN A 138 -4.48 -7.73 7.14
CA GLN A 138 -3.83 -8.93 7.69
C GLN A 138 -4.83 -10.01 8.10
N ALA A 139 -5.97 -9.65 8.68
CA ALA A 139 -7.02 -10.60 9.04
C ALA A 139 -7.52 -11.40 7.82
N THR A 140 -7.59 -10.76 6.65
CA THR A 140 -8.01 -11.43 5.40
C THR A 140 -6.95 -12.34 4.78
N GLN A 141 -5.70 -12.34 5.28
CA GLN A 141 -4.60 -13.16 4.74
C GLN A 141 -4.14 -14.28 5.69
N LEU A 142 -4.76 -14.45 6.86
CA LEU A 142 -4.30 -15.40 7.88
C LEU A 142 -4.14 -16.84 7.35
N GLU A 143 -5.07 -17.29 6.51
CA GLU A 143 -5.06 -18.65 5.95
C GLU A 143 -3.98 -18.88 4.88
N LYS A 144 -3.37 -17.80 4.37
CA LYS A 144 -2.35 -17.88 3.30
C LYS A 144 -0.92 -17.95 3.83
N ARG A 145 -0.70 -17.87 5.15
CA ARG A 145 0.64 -17.77 5.74
C ARG A 145 1.51 -18.98 5.36
N GLN A 146 2.69 -18.69 4.83
CA GLN A 146 3.72 -19.65 4.45
C GLN A 146 4.91 -19.55 5.43
N ASP A 147 5.78 -20.54 5.41
CA ASP A 147 7.07 -20.49 6.11
C ASP A 147 8.12 -19.74 5.27
N LYS A 148 7.79 -18.51 4.87
CA LYS A 148 8.67 -17.59 4.14
C LYS A 148 8.65 -16.24 4.83
N SER A 149 9.81 -15.61 4.94
CA SER A 149 9.98 -14.36 5.66
C SER A 149 10.86 -13.37 4.90
N ILE A 150 10.44 -12.10 4.90
CA ILE A 150 11.20 -11.00 4.31
C ILE A 150 11.33 -9.86 5.31
N LEU A 151 12.57 -9.38 5.49
CA LEU A 151 12.84 -8.09 6.11
C LEU A 151 12.87 -7.02 5.02
N ILE A 152 11.89 -6.12 5.01
CA ILE A 152 11.82 -5.01 4.05
C ILE A 152 12.32 -3.74 4.74
N SER A 153 13.36 -3.15 4.17
CA SER A 153 13.96 -1.91 4.65
C SER A 153 14.12 -0.90 3.52
N LEU A 154 14.16 0.36 3.93
CA LEU A 154 14.76 1.42 3.13
C LEU A 154 16.28 1.32 3.23
N PHE A 155 16.99 1.98 2.31
CA PHE A 155 18.36 2.38 2.62
C PHE A 155 18.37 3.24 3.90
N PRO A 156 19.37 3.08 4.80
CA PRO A 156 19.45 3.86 6.04
C PRO A 156 19.20 5.36 5.85
N ASP A 157 18.39 5.93 6.75
CA ASP A 157 18.01 7.35 6.81
C ASP A 157 17.24 7.90 5.61
N SER A 158 16.89 7.05 4.63
CA SER A 158 16.02 7.40 3.52
C SER A 158 14.61 7.74 4.00
N GLN A 159 13.95 8.67 3.29
CA GLN A 159 12.60 9.15 3.59
C GLN A 159 11.54 8.60 2.61
N HIS A 160 11.92 7.74 1.66
CA HIS A 160 11.02 7.24 0.61
C HIS A 160 10.26 5.95 1.03
N SER A 161 9.45 6.04 2.09
CA SER A 161 8.79 4.89 2.76
C SER A 161 7.57 4.32 2.05
N LEU A 162 6.78 5.12 1.32
CA LEU A 162 5.51 4.64 0.75
C LEU A 162 5.67 3.37 -0.11
N GLY A 163 6.72 3.30 -0.92
CA GLY A 163 6.99 2.13 -1.77
C GLY A 163 7.25 0.85 -0.98
N THR A 164 7.92 0.92 0.18
CA THR A 164 8.17 -0.26 1.03
C THR A 164 6.93 -0.71 1.78
N LEU A 165 6.02 0.21 2.12
CA LEU A 165 4.70 -0.11 2.65
C LEU A 165 3.84 -0.86 1.61
N ILE A 166 3.80 -0.35 0.38
CA ILE A 166 3.10 -1.03 -0.72
C ILE A 166 3.71 -2.42 -0.94
N LEU A 167 5.04 -2.52 -1.04
CA LEU A 167 5.74 -3.80 -1.20
C LEU A 167 5.37 -4.79 -0.08
N SER A 168 5.32 -4.33 1.16
CA SER A 168 4.92 -5.14 2.33
C SER A 168 3.52 -5.75 2.18
N ASN A 169 2.57 -4.99 1.62
CA ASN A 169 1.21 -5.47 1.40
C ASN A 169 1.16 -6.60 0.36
N PHE A 170 1.95 -6.51 -0.71
CA PHE A 170 2.04 -7.57 -1.73
C PHE A 170 2.65 -8.86 -1.18
N PHE A 171 3.72 -8.78 -0.39
CA PHE A 171 4.28 -9.95 0.29
C PHE A 171 3.29 -10.57 1.29
N THR A 172 2.63 -9.73 2.08
CA THR A 172 1.60 -10.17 3.03
C THR A 172 0.45 -10.88 2.31
N TYR A 173 -0.03 -10.32 1.19
CA TYR A 173 -1.06 -10.92 0.36
C TYR A 173 -0.65 -12.28 -0.23
N SER A 174 0.63 -12.44 -0.51
CA SER A 174 1.25 -13.64 -1.06
C SER A 174 1.61 -14.68 0.01
N GLY A 175 1.25 -14.41 1.27
CA GLY A 175 1.44 -15.35 2.38
C GLY A 175 2.78 -15.24 3.12
N TRP A 176 3.64 -14.29 2.74
CA TRP A 176 4.93 -14.11 3.39
C TRP A 176 4.78 -13.43 4.76
N GLN A 177 5.64 -13.80 5.70
CA GLN A 177 5.85 -13.05 6.93
C GLN A 177 6.70 -11.81 6.63
N VAL A 178 6.13 -10.63 6.84
CA VAL A 178 6.81 -9.37 6.55
C VAL A 178 7.30 -8.72 7.83
N TYR A 179 8.60 -8.43 7.87
CA TYR A 179 9.28 -7.73 8.94
C TYR A 179 9.76 -6.37 8.45
N ARG A 180 9.75 -5.38 9.35
CA ARG A 180 10.22 -4.02 9.10
C ARG A 180 11.01 -3.54 10.32
N PRO A 181 12.09 -2.76 10.13
CA PRO A 181 12.79 -2.17 11.25
C PRO A 181 11.91 -1.16 12.00
N ALA A 182 12.21 -0.91 13.28
CA ALA A 182 11.46 0.03 14.11
C ALA A 182 11.56 1.51 13.65
N ASN A 183 12.64 1.85 12.93
CA ASN A 183 12.85 3.14 12.28
C ASN A 183 13.86 2.98 11.13
N ASN A 184 14.15 4.05 10.40
CA ASN A 184 14.97 3.99 9.19
C ASN A 184 16.48 3.99 9.48
N GLY A 185 16.92 4.01 10.74
CA GLY A 185 18.32 4.05 11.11
C GLY A 185 19.01 2.68 10.96
N LEU A 186 20.29 2.70 10.60
CA LEU A 186 21.08 1.48 10.38
C LEU A 186 21.03 0.51 11.58
N ASN A 187 21.08 1.02 12.81
CA ASN A 187 21.03 0.18 14.00
C ASN A 187 19.70 -0.58 14.15
N ALA A 188 18.57 0.02 13.75
CA ALA A 188 17.29 -0.66 13.79
C ALA A 188 17.21 -1.77 12.74
N ILE A 189 17.80 -1.56 11.56
CA ILE A 189 17.88 -2.55 10.49
C ILE A 189 18.76 -3.73 10.93
N ILE A 190 19.93 -3.45 11.52
CA ILE A 190 20.82 -4.47 12.09
C ILE A 190 20.10 -5.25 13.19
N HIS A 191 19.40 -4.57 14.09
CA HIS A 191 18.66 -5.24 15.15
C HIS A 191 17.61 -6.21 14.59
N GLU A 192 16.81 -5.79 13.60
CA GLU A 192 15.75 -6.65 13.05
C GLU A 192 16.35 -7.85 12.30
N ILE A 193 17.42 -7.67 11.53
CA ILE A 193 18.05 -8.77 10.78
C ILE A 193 18.76 -9.79 11.70
N GLU A 194 19.30 -9.33 12.84
CA GLU A 194 19.91 -10.19 13.87
C GLU A 194 18.85 -10.89 14.74
N SER A 195 17.63 -10.35 14.83
CA SER A 195 16.62 -10.85 15.78
C SER A 195 15.96 -12.16 15.38
N LYS A 196 15.90 -12.47 14.08
CA LYS A 196 15.10 -13.59 13.53
C LYS A 196 15.81 -14.22 12.34
N HIS A 197 15.30 -15.37 11.92
CA HIS A 197 15.68 -15.97 10.65
C HIS A 197 14.84 -15.37 9.52
N HIS A 198 15.50 -14.69 8.58
CA HIS A 198 14.86 -14.09 7.40
C HIS A 198 15.33 -14.81 6.15
N HIS A 199 14.38 -15.17 5.27
CA HIS A 199 14.72 -15.77 3.98
C HIS A 199 15.25 -14.71 3.00
N VAL A 200 14.69 -13.50 3.08
CA VAL A 200 14.99 -12.40 2.16
C VAL A 200 15.22 -11.10 2.92
N LEU A 201 16.21 -10.32 2.45
CA LEU A 201 16.41 -8.92 2.76
C LEU A 201 16.01 -8.08 1.54
N GLY A 202 14.94 -7.30 1.66
CA GLY A 202 14.51 -6.33 0.65
C GLY A 202 15.03 -4.93 0.99
N ILE A 203 15.73 -4.29 0.05
CA ILE A 203 16.23 -2.92 0.20
C ILE A 203 15.70 -2.03 -0.94
N SER A 204 14.96 -0.97 -0.58
CA SER A 204 14.53 0.06 -1.53
C SER A 204 15.56 1.18 -1.65
N ILE A 205 15.94 1.52 -2.88
CA ILE A 205 16.98 2.50 -3.23
C ILE A 205 16.38 3.66 -4.01
N SER A 206 16.70 4.88 -3.57
CA SER A 206 16.09 6.11 -4.08
C SER A 206 17.08 7.15 -4.62
N THR A 207 18.36 7.11 -4.24
CA THR A 207 19.35 8.09 -4.69
C THR A 207 20.68 7.46 -5.11
N TYR A 208 21.46 8.17 -5.93
CA TYR A 208 22.74 7.69 -6.44
C TYR A 208 23.78 7.48 -5.32
N GLU A 209 23.74 8.31 -4.29
CA GLU A 209 24.59 8.18 -3.10
C GLU A 209 24.31 6.86 -2.37
N GLN A 210 23.02 6.51 -2.23
CA GLN A 210 22.62 5.23 -1.65
C GLN A 210 23.11 4.04 -2.50
N LEU A 211 23.05 4.17 -3.83
CA LEU A 211 23.53 3.14 -4.76
C LEU A 211 25.04 2.89 -4.61
N GLN A 212 25.84 3.95 -4.42
CA GLN A 212 27.29 3.82 -4.23
C GLN A 212 27.64 3.05 -2.96
N GLU A 213 26.91 3.27 -1.88
CA GLU A 213 27.13 2.64 -0.57
C GLU A 213 26.46 1.25 -0.44
N LEU A 214 25.59 0.89 -1.37
CA LEU A 214 24.77 -0.32 -1.31
C LEU A 214 25.57 -1.63 -1.20
N PRO A 215 26.68 -1.85 -1.94
CA PRO A 215 27.47 -3.07 -1.80
C PRO A 215 28.01 -3.29 -0.38
N SER A 216 28.48 -2.20 0.26
CA SER A 216 28.98 -2.22 1.64
C SER A 216 27.87 -2.54 2.63
N LEU A 217 26.69 -1.92 2.44
CA LEU A 217 25.51 -2.18 3.26
C LEU A 217 25.04 -3.64 3.13
N ILE A 218 24.94 -4.17 1.91
CA ILE A 218 24.54 -5.57 1.69
C ILE A 218 25.52 -6.52 2.39
N LYS A 219 26.83 -6.30 2.22
CA LYS A 219 27.85 -7.12 2.87
C LYS A 219 27.73 -7.10 4.39
N LEU A 220 27.52 -5.93 4.98
CA LEU A 220 27.31 -5.76 6.41
C LEU A 220 26.09 -6.54 6.89
N LEU A 221 24.93 -6.31 6.26
CA LEU A 221 23.66 -6.93 6.68
C LEU A 221 23.67 -8.45 6.49
N LYS A 222 24.21 -8.96 5.37
CA LYS A 222 24.39 -10.41 5.19
C LYS A 222 25.27 -11.01 6.29
N GLY A 223 26.34 -10.33 6.69
CA GLY A 223 27.22 -10.77 7.78
C GLY A 223 26.57 -10.73 9.18
N LYS A 224 25.45 -10.01 9.35
CA LYS A 224 24.66 -9.96 10.58
C LYS A 224 23.44 -10.87 10.56
N SER A 225 23.10 -11.45 9.42
CA SER A 225 21.93 -12.31 9.30
C SER A 225 22.13 -13.66 10.00
N ASN A 226 21.08 -14.16 10.64
CA ASN A 226 21.01 -15.55 11.11
C ASN A 226 20.82 -16.57 9.97
N ASN A 227 20.67 -16.09 8.73
CA ASN A 227 20.62 -16.91 7.54
C ASN A 227 21.85 -16.62 6.66
N PRO A 228 22.87 -17.50 6.62
CA PRO A 228 24.05 -17.29 5.79
C PRO A 228 23.74 -17.30 4.28
N GLN A 229 22.58 -17.84 3.90
CA GLN A 229 22.08 -17.91 2.53
C GLN A 229 20.97 -16.89 2.26
N ILE A 230 20.83 -15.85 3.10
CA ILE A 230 19.81 -14.81 2.89
C ILE A 230 19.90 -14.22 1.49
N LEU A 231 18.76 -14.21 0.81
CA LEU A 231 18.62 -13.61 -0.52
C LEU A 231 18.44 -12.10 -0.40
N VAL A 232 18.94 -11.35 -1.38
CA VAL A 232 18.83 -9.90 -1.44
C VAL A 232 17.92 -9.50 -2.59
N LEU A 233 16.84 -8.80 -2.27
CA LEU A 233 15.96 -8.13 -3.21
C LEU A 233 16.28 -6.64 -3.23
N ILE A 234 16.51 -6.09 -4.42
CA ILE A 234 16.65 -4.64 -4.63
C ILE A 234 15.53 -4.14 -5.52
N GLY A 235 15.01 -2.97 -5.17
CA GLY A 235 14.13 -2.19 -6.03
C GLY A 235 14.14 -0.73 -5.62
N GLY A 236 13.02 -0.06 -5.86
CA GLY A 236 12.82 1.34 -5.47
C GLY A 236 12.96 2.32 -6.64
N PRO A 237 12.66 3.59 -6.40
CA PRO A 237 12.48 4.57 -7.48
C PRO A 237 13.76 4.80 -8.31
N LEU A 238 14.95 4.67 -7.73
CA LEU A 238 16.19 4.80 -8.51
C LEU A 238 16.38 3.61 -9.47
N TYR A 239 16.06 2.40 -9.01
CA TYR A 239 16.13 1.21 -9.88
C TYR A 239 15.16 1.34 -11.06
N ASN A 240 13.95 1.85 -10.79
CA ASN A 240 12.94 2.07 -11.83
C ASN A 240 13.38 3.11 -12.86
N LYS A 241 14.10 4.15 -12.42
CA LYS A 241 14.58 5.24 -13.28
C LYS A 241 15.84 4.89 -14.07
N SER A 242 16.76 4.13 -13.49
CA SER A 242 18.10 3.88 -14.07
C SER A 242 18.60 2.47 -13.74
N PRO A 243 17.93 1.41 -14.24
CA PRO A 243 18.23 0.03 -13.88
C PRO A 243 19.64 -0.40 -14.29
N GLU A 244 20.19 0.17 -15.38
CA GLU A 244 21.53 -0.13 -15.88
C GLU A 244 22.64 0.24 -14.89
N LYS A 245 22.37 1.21 -14.00
CA LYS A 245 23.31 1.62 -12.95
C LYS A 245 23.50 0.53 -11.90
N PHE A 246 22.58 -0.42 -11.78
CA PHE A 246 22.63 -1.51 -10.80
C PHE A 246 23.36 -2.75 -11.31
N ASN A 247 23.90 -2.75 -12.54
CA ASN A 247 24.55 -3.94 -13.13
C ASN A 247 25.70 -4.49 -12.28
N HIS A 248 26.43 -3.60 -11.60
CA HIS A 248 27.56 -3.96 -10.73
C HIS A 248 27.12 -4.43 -9.32
N ILE A 249 25.86 -4.24 -8.96
CA ILE A 249 25.35 -4.63 -7.64
C ILE A 249 25.04 -6.12 -7.62
N GLN A 250 25.63 -6.83 -6.66
CA GLN A 250 25.37 -8.23 -6.39
C GLN A 250 24.12 -8.39 -5.52
N ALA A 251 23.00 -8.71 -6.16
CA ALA A 251 21.75 -9.06 -5.49
C ALA A 251 21.08 -10.21 -6.25
N ASP A 252 20.40 -11.07 -5.50
CA ASP A 252 19.74 -12.27 -6.03
C ASP A 252 18.53 -11.90 -6.89
N VAL A 253 17.78 -10.86 -6.50
CA VAL A 253 16.64 -10.35 -7.26
C VAL A 253 16.70 -8.83 -7.38
N LYS A 254 16.42 -8.33 -8.59
CA LYS A 254 16.12 -6.92 -8.87
C LYS A 254 14.76 -6.82 -9.56
N ALA A 255 13.89 -5.92 -9.09
CA ALA A 255 12.51 -5.84 -9.57
C ALA A 255 12.01 -4.39 -9.63
N PHE A 256 11.18 -4.13 -10.64
CA PHE A 256 10.56 -2.82 -10.90
C PHE A 256 9.27 -2.62 -10.11
N THR A 257 8.57 -3.71 -9.80
CA THR A 257 7.27 -3.66 -9.12
C THR A 257 7.17 -4.64 -7.96
N PRO A 258 6.25 -4.41 -7.01
CA PRO A 258 5.96 -5.35 -5.94
C PRO A 258 5.56 -6.75 -6.43
N GLU A 259 4.74 -6.83 -7.48
CA GLU A 259 4.28 -8.09 -8.08
C GLU A 259 5.45 -8.88 -8.65
N GLU A 260 6.32 -8.21 -9.42
CA GLU A 260 7.54 -8.82 -9.96
C GLU A 260 8.48 -9.28 -8.83
N SER A 261 8.57 -8.52 -7.74
CA SER A 261 9.39 -8.87 -6.58
C SER A 261 8.96 -10.20 -5.97
N VAL A 262 7.66 -10.37 -5.70
CA VAL A 262 7.10 -11.62 -5.17
C VAL A 262 7.34 -12.76 -6.15
N GLN A 263 6.97 -12.57 -7.42
CA GLN A 263 7.07 -13.61 -8.44
C GLN A 263 8.50 -14.14 -8.59
N LYS A 264 9.49 -13.24 -8.70
CA LYS A 264 10.89 -13.64 -8.88
C LYS A 264 11.45 -14.34 -7.65
N LEU A 265 11.09 -13.91 -6.44
CA LEU A 265 11.56 -14.57 -5.21
C LEU A 265 10.95 -15.95 -5.01
N ASP A 266 9.65 -16.12 -5.29
CA ASP A 266 9.01 -17.43 -5.23
C ASP A 266 9.65 -18.41 -6.23
N GLN A 267 9.96 -17.95 -7.44
CA GLN A 267 10.73 -18.73 -8.42
C GLN A 267 12.13 -19.08 -7.90
N HIS A 268 12.85 -18.11 -7.33
CA HIS A 268 14.21 -18.31 -6.84
C HIS A 268 14.27 -19.28 -5.65
N LEU A 269 13.33 -19.19 -4.70
CA LEU A 269 13.25 -20.12 -3.57
C LEU A 269 12.87 -21.53 -4.02
N SER A 270 11.91 -21.66 -4.95
CA SER A 270 11.52 -22.97 -5.51
C SER A 270 12.70 -23.67 -6.21
N LEU A 271 13.58 -22.91 -6.87
CA LEU A 271 14.79 -23.48 -7.49
C LEU A 271 15.81 -23.97 -6.46
N ILE A 272 15.92 -23.32 -5.29
CA ILE A 272 16.81 -23.75 -4.22
C ILE A 272 16.28 -25.03 -3.57
N GLU A 273 14.98 -25.08 -3.28
CA GLU A 273 14.32 -26.26 -2.70
C GLU A 273 14.43 -27.49 -3.59
N ASN A 274 14.34 -27.34 -4.92
CA ASN A 274 14.45 -28.46 -5.85
C ASN A 274 15.90 -28.96 -6.07
N ASN A 275 16.90 -28.16 -5.68
CA ASN A 275 18.32 -28.49 -5.85
C ASN A 275 19.00 -28.95 -4.54
N THR A 276 18.25 -29.05 -3.43
CA THR A 276 18.73 -29.47 -2.10
C THR A 276 18.14 -30.82 -1.74
#